data_AF-A0A6L3VXW8-F1
#
_entry.id   AF-A0A6L3VXW8-F1
#
_cell.length_a   1.000
_cell.length_b   1.000
_cell.length_c   1.000
_cell.angle_alpha   90.00
_cell.angle_beta   90.00
_cell.angle_gamma   90.00
#
_symmetry.space_group_name_H-M   'P 1'
#
loop_
_entity.id
_entity.type
_entity.pdbx_description
1 polymer ?
#
loop_
_entity_poly.entity_id
_entity_poly.type
_entity_poly.pdbx_seq_one_letter_code
_entity_poly.pdbx_strand_id
1 'polypeptide(L)'
;MDEAEASGKVWREQVRRRVTAEQDRDALARLIEYDADPFEVELYELAADPRTLVIDRAQRRNAGQHERHVRRLSQRGRRAAS
;
A
#
# COMPACT_ATOMS: atom_id res chain seq x y z
N MET A 1 6.90 -11.37 21.01
CA MET A 1 6.35 -10.41 20.03
C MET A 1 4.85 -10.62 20.02
N ASP A 2 4.06 -9.57 20.15
CA ASP A 2 2.59 -9.67 20.11
C ASP A 2 2.15 -10.14 18.71
N GLU A 3 1.14 -11.01 18.63
CA GLU A 3 0.61 -11.56 17.38
C GLU A 3 0.04 -10.46 16.48
N ALA A 4 -0.59 -9.45 17.09
CA ALA A 4 -1.08 -8.27 16.36
C ALA A 4 0.07 -7.45 15.76
N GLU A 5 1.21 -7.37 16.45
CA GLU A 5 2.39 -6.66 15.95
C GLU A 5 3.09 -7.43 14.82
N ALA A 6 3.17 -8.76 14.93
CA ALA A 6 3.69 -9.62 13.88
C ALA A 6 2.82 -9.56 12.61
N SER A 7 1.50 -9.67 12.77
CA SER A 7 0.53 -9.54 11.68
C SER A 7 0.58 -8.15 11.04
N GLY A 8 0.66 -7.10 11.87
CA GLY A 8 0.82 -5.73 11.40
C GLY A 8 2.11 -5.50 10.62
N LYS A 9 3.22 -6.15 11.01
CA LYS A 9 4.49 -6.08 10.26
C LYS A 9 4.35 -6.69 8.87
N VAL A 10 3.80 -7.91 8.78
CA VAL A 10 3.57 -8.60 7.50
C VAL A 10 2.67 -7.77 6.59
N TRP A 11 1.56 -7.24 7.12
CA TRP A 11 0.66 -6.39 6.36
C TRP A 11 1.35 -5.12 5.82
N ARG A 12 2.15 -4.44 6.64
CA ARG A 12 2.91 -3.24 6.19
C ARG A 12 3.92 -3.57 5.10
N GLU A 13 4.59 -4.72 5.19
CA GLU A 13 5.51 -5.19 4.15
C GLU A 13 4.78 -5.48 2.83
N GLN A 14 3.61 -6.13 2.90
CA GLN A 14 2.77 -6.37 1.73
C GLN A 14 2.29 -5.07 1.07
N VAL A 15 1.80 -4.11 1.86
CA VAL A 15 1.35 -2.80 1.36
C VAL A 15 2.47 -2.05 0.64
N ARG A 16 3.74 -2.23 1.03
CA ARG A 16 4.88 -1.63 0.33
C ARG A 16 5.23 -2.33 -0.97
N ARG A 17 5.13 -3.66 -1.00
CA ARG A 17 5.55 -4.48 -2.15
C ARG A 17 4.50 -4.54 -3.26
N ARG A 18 3.22 -4.42 -2.92
CA ARG A 18 2.15 -4.45 -3.92
C ARG A 18 2.22 -3.24 -4.86
N VAL A 19 1.67 -3.40 -6.06
CA VAL A 19 1.36 -2.33 -7.01
C VAL A 19 0.35 -1.34 -6.41
N THR A 20 0.41 -0.08 -6.82
CA THR A 20 -0.55 0.94 -6.37
C THR A 20 -1.87 0.76 -7.11
N ALA A 21 -2.99 1.11 -6.46
CA ALA A 21 -4.29 1.09 -7.14
C ALA A 21 -4.31 2.01 -8.38
N GLU A 22 -3.50 3.07 -8.37
CA GLU A 22 -3.33 3.98 -9.52
C GLU A 22 -2.59 3.31 -10.68
N GLN A 23 -1.54 2.54 -10.38
CA GLN A 23 -0.82 1.76 -11.39
C GLN A 23 -1.70 0.65 -11.97
N ASP A 24 -2.48 -0.03 -11.14
CA ASP A 24 -3.43 -1.04 -11.60
C ASP A 24 -4.49 -0.41 -12.50
N ARG A 25 -5.09 0.71 -12.08
CA ARG A 25 -6.01 1.50 -12.90
C ARG A 25 -5.39 1.88 -14.25
N ASP A 26 -4.16 2.41 -14.24
CA ASP A 26 -3.49 2.86 -15.46
C ASP A 26 -3.11 1.68 -16.38
N ALA A 27 -2.81 0.51 -15.82
CA ALA A 27 -2.55 -0.71 -16.59
C ALA A 27 -3.84 -1.25 -17.21
N LEU A 28 -4.92 -1.30 -16.44
CA LEU A 28 -6.23 -1.76 -16.91
C LEU A 28 -6.81 -0.82 -17.97
N ALA A 29 -6.64 0.50 -17.85
CA ALA A 29 -7.04 1.45 -18.88
C ALA A 29 -6.40 1.12 -20.24
N ARG A 30 -5.11 0.75 -20.26
CA ARG A 30 -4.40 0.37 -21.49
C ARG A 30 -4.86 -0.96 -22.07
N LEU A 31 -5.26 -1.90 -21.21
CA LEU A 31 -5.80 -3.19 -21.65
C LEU A 31 -7.18 -2.99 -22.30
N ILE A 32 -8.06 -2.22 -21.65
CA ILE A 32 -9.41 -1.89 -22.15
C ILE A 32 -9.35 -1.11 -23.47
N GLU A 33 -8.36 -0.24 -23.65
CA GLU A 33 -8.14 0.45 -24.94
C GLU A 33 -7.82 -0.52 -26.08
N TYR A 34 -7.17 -1.65 -25.78
CA TYR A 34 -6.80 -2.67 -26.76
C TYR A 34 -7.95 -3.66 -27.00
N ASP A 35 -8.56 -4.16 -25.94
CA ASP A 35 -9.72 -5.04 -25.96
C ASP A 35 -10.60 -4.77 -24.75
N ALA A 36 -11.87 -4.45 -24.99
CA ALA A 36 -12.81 -4.08 -23.94
C ALA A 36 -13.44 -5.33 -23.31
N ASP A 37 -12.59 -6.22 -22.79
CA ASP A 37 -13.06 -7.40 -22.09
C ASP A 37 -13.89 -7.00 -20.85
N PRO A 38 -15.12 -7.54 -20.67
CA PRO A 38 -15.98 -7.13 -19.58
C PRO A 38 -15.38 -7.32 -18.18
N PHE A 39 -14.56 -8.36 -17.97
CA PHE A 39 -13.93 -8.60 -16.68
C PHE A 39 -12.83 -7.56 -16.40
N GLU A 40 -12.05 -7.18 -17.41
CA GLU A 40 -11.05 -6.11 -17.28
C GLU A 40 -11.70 -4.74 -17.02
N VAL A 41 -12.86 -4.47 -17.64
CA VAL A 41 -13.66 -3.27 -17.37
C VAL A 41 -14.13 -3.23 -15.92
N GLU A 42 -14.68 -4.32 -15.38
CA GLU A 42 -15.09 -4.38 -13.97
C GLU A 42 -13.91 -4.16 -13.01
N LEU A 43 -12.74 -4.73 -13.31
CA LEU A 43 -11.53 -4.51 -12.51
C LEU A 43 -11.07 -3.05 -12.58
N TYR A 44 -11.13 -2.43 -13.76
CA TYR A 44 -10.79 -1.02 -13.93
C TYR A 44 -11.72 -0.14 -13.11
N GLU A 45 -13.04 -0.37 -13.14
CA GLU A 45 -14.00 0.40 -12.36
C GLU A 45 -13.71 0.32 -10.86
N LEU A 46 -13.36 -0.86 -10.36
CA LEU A 46 -12.98 -1.05 -8.95
C LEU A 46 -11.67 -0.32 -8.60
N ALA A 47 -10.67 -0.38 -9.47
CA ALA A 47 -9.38 0.29 -9.27
C ALA A 47 -9.49 1.82 -9.44
N ALA A 48 -10.40 2.28 -10.29
CA ALA A 48 -10.67 3.69 -10.56
C ALA A 48 -11.57 4.33 -9.50
N ASP A 49 -12.29 3.55 -8.69
CA ASP A 49 -13.13 4.06 -7.60
C ASP A 49 -12.32 5.02 -6.70
N PRO A 50 -12.74 6.29 -6.57
CA PRO A 50 -12.06 7.27 -5.73
C PRO A 50 -11.83 6.77 -4.31
N ARG A 51 -12.75 5.97 -3.76
CA ARG A 51 -12.61 5.43 -2.40
C ARG A 51 -11.48 4.39 -2.34
N THR A 52 -11.37 3.50 -3.32
CA THR A 52 -10.24 2.57 -3.47
C THR A 52 -8.90 3.31 -3.47
N LEU A 53 -8.78 4.37 -4.29
CA LEU A 53 -7.57 5.17 -4.39
C LEU A 53 -7.20 5.86 -3.06
N VAL A 54 -8.18 6.43 -2.36
CA VAL A 54 -7.98 7.08 -1.05
C VAL A 54 -7.51 6.05 -0.01
N ILE A 55 -8.10 4.86 0.02
CA ILE A 55 -7.74 3.79 0.95
C ILE A 55 -6.31 3.31 0.70
N ASP A 56 -5.92 3.03 -0.56
CA ASP A 56 -4.56 2.59 -0.88
C ASP A 56 -3.51 3.62 -0.44
N ARG A 57 -3.73 4.91 -0.77
CA ARG A 57 -2.85 6.01 -0.33
C ARG A 57 -2.76 6.10 1.19
N ALA A 58 -3.87 5.97 1.91
CA ALA A 58 -3.91 6.03 3.36
C ALA A 58 -3.13 4.86 4.00
N GLN A 59 -3.31 3.64 3.49
CA GLN A 59 -2.61 2.45 3.96
C GLN A 59 -1.10 2.58 3.75
N ARG A 60 -0.66 3.02 2.56
CA ARG A 60 0.76 3.26 2.25
C ARG A 60 1.36 4.35 3.14
N ARG A 61 0.63 5.45 3.34
CA ARG A 61 1.05 6.53 4.25
C ARG A 61 1.23 6.02 5.67
N ASN A 62 0.28 5.23 6.18
CA ASN A 62 0.36 4.63 7.50
C ASN A 62 1.59 3.72 7.63
N ALA A 63 1.79 2.81 6.67
CA ALA A 63 2.93 1.89 6.65
C ALA A 63 4.29 2.62 6.62
N GLY A 64 4.38 3.74 5.89
CA GLY A 64 5.58 4.59 5.85
C GLY A 64 5.78 5.42 7.12
N GLN A 65 4.71 5.94 7.73
CA GLN A 65 4.80 6.67 9.00
C GLN A 65 5.28 5.76 10.14
N HIS A 66 4.74 4.54 10.21
CA HIS A 66 5.18 3.55 11.19
C HIS A 66 6.67 3.24 11.04
N GLU A 67 7.18 3.10 9.82
CA GLU A 67 8.61 2.90 9.58
C GLU A 67 9.48 4.02 10.13
N ARG A 68 9.09 5.26 9.83
CA ARG A 68 9.80 6.44 10.32
C ARG A 68 9.78 6.49 11.84
N HIS A 69 8.66 6.13 12.45
CA HIS A 69 8.54 6.06 13.90
C HIS A 69 9.50 5.02 14.50
N VAL A 70 9.52 3.79 13.99
CA VAL A 70 10.43 2.72 14.44
C VAL A 70 11.90 3.14 14.26
N ARG A 71 12.26 3.73 13.12
CA ARG A 71 13.61 4.25 12.87
C ARG A 71 14.01 5.32 13.89
N ARG A 72 13.11 6.25 14.22
CA ARG A 72 13.36 7.29 15.25
C ARG A 72 13.56 6.68 16.64
N LEU A 73 12.76 5.70 17.03
CA LEU A 73 12.93 5.01 18.32
C LEU A 73 14.29 4.31 18.41
N SER A 74 14.67 3.59 17.36
CA SER A 74 15.98 2.92 17.28
C SER A 74 17.14 3.91 17.39
N GLN A 75 17.04 5.07 16.73
CA GLN A 75 18.05 6.14 16.83
C GLN A 75 18.14 6.73 18.24
N ARG A 76 17.00 6.95 18.92
CA ARG A 76 16.98 7.44 20.31
C ARG A 76 17.63 6.44 21.27
N GLY A 77 17.33 5.15 21.13
CA GLY A 77 17.95 4.09 21.94
C GLY A 77 19.48 4.06 21.78
N ARG A 78 19.98 4.19 20.54
CA ARG A 78 21.43 4.28 20.29
C ARG A 78 22.09 5.49 20.96
N ARG A 79 21.43 6.66 20.92
CA ARG A 79 21.95 7.88 21.56
C ARG A 79 21.94 7.83 23.09
N ALA A 80 21.02 7.09 23.69
CA ALA A 80 20.95 6.93 25.14
C ALA A 80 21.92 5.85 25.68
N ALA A 81 22.46 5.01 24.80
CA ALA A 81 23.43 3.96 25.13
C ALA A 81 24.89 4.37 24.84
N SER A 82 25.13 5.61 24.41
CA SER A 82 26.45 6.24 24.28
C SER A 82 26.62 7.28 25.39
#